data_AF-A0A6I7QXN1-F1
#
_entry.id   AF-A0A6I7QXN1-F1
#
_cell.length_a   1.000
_cell.length_b   1.000
_cell.length_c   1.000
_cell.angle_alpha   90.00
_cell.angle_beta   90.00
_cell.angle_gamma   90.00
#
_symmetry.space_group_name_H-M   'P 1'
#
loop_
_entity.id
_entity.type
_entity.pdbx_description
1 polymer ?
#
loop_
_entity_poly.entity_id
_entity_poly.type
_entity_poly.pdbx_seq_one_letter_code
_entity_poly.pdbx_strand_id
1 'polypeptide(L)'
;MCGIIGYCGPRPAAPILIEGLRRLEYRGYDSAGIAVGRDNALTVIKRAGKISNLRGHVTPEMPGIIGIGHTRWATHGGVTDENAHPHTDGSGKIAIVHNGIIENYQPLKDRLLAEGVHFASETDSEVIAHLLAGFYRGDLEAAVKETVSLIKGTYGIVAMHSDEPGRLVGARNGSPLVLGVGEGEMFLASDVTAIIAHTRQVIYIEDGEVISVTGRDYRTTDLRDNQIVKHIDHVGWELEEIEKAGFTHFMEKEIHEQPEAIRRATTGRIDHEFATGHLGGLNLSNRELLEINRVKILAAGTSYHAAMVASYVLESIARIPTTAELASELRYRNPIVERNSLYFAISQSGETADTLYAMREVQRKGGRVLGICNVVGSTIARESDGGVYIHSGPEIAVASTKAFTSQLTAFYLFALIMGRMRDVSFEQGARFVEELESVPEKIERILADTTRIQDLARRYARYDNMLFLGRGINYPVALEAALKLKEVSYIHAEGYSAAEIKHGPIALINEETPSLFIVPDDGLRSKVINNMKEVKARQGRVIALAVEGDQEVEAIADDTLFVPRSSELMYPFLMTVPTQLFAYYCAIERGCNVDQPRNLAKSVTVE
;
A
#
# COMPACT_ATOMS: atom_id res chain seq x y z
N MET A 1 7.65 -6.30 -3.50
CA MET A 1 7.15 -5.86 -4.83
C MET A 1 8.34 -5.46 -5.70
N CYS A 2 8.22 -5.47 -7.02
CA CYS A 2 9.33 -5.08 -7.89
C CYS A 2 9.08 -3.67 -8.47
N GLY A 3 10.13 -3.00 -8.94
CA GLY A 3 10.07 -1.70 -9.60
C GLY A 3 10.58 -1.77 -11.03
N ILE A 4 9.87 -1.20 -11.99
CA ILE A 4 10.31 -1.05 -13.39
C ILE A 4 10.50 0.43 -13.69
N ILE A 5 11.58 0.75 -14.40
CA ILE A 5 11.77 2.03 -15.08
C ILE A 5 12.37 1.77 -16.47
N GLY A 6 11.89 2.48 -17.47
CA GLY A 6 12.39 2.50 -18.83
C GLY A 6 12.46 3.94 -19.29
N TYR A 7 13.50 4.27 -20.04
CA TYR A 7 13.74 5.61 -20.56
C TYR A 7 14.07 5.53 -22.05
N CYS A 8 13.45 6.41 -22.84
CA CYS A 8 13.78 6.62 -24.24
C CYS A 8 13.75 8.12 -24.53
N GLY A 9 14.89 8.72 -24.83
CA GLY A 9 14.98 10.16 -25.07
C GLY A 9 16.37 10.59 -25.53
N PRO A 10 16.70 11.89 -25.46
CA PRO A 10 18.00 12.39 -25.91
C PRO A 10 19.08 12.39 -24.81
N ARG A 11 18.71 12.21 -23.55
CA ARG A 11 19.64 12.29 -22.40
C ARG A 11 20.32 10.94 -22.15
N PRO A 12 21.46 10.91 -21.45
CA PRO A 12 22.03 9.65 -20.97
C PRO A 12 21.02 8.89 -20.10
N ALA A 13 20.77 7.61 -20.43
CA ALA A 13 19.76 6.82 -19.76
C ALA A 13 20.16 6.44 -18.32
N ALA A 14 21.44 6.12 -18.09
CA ALA A 14 21.89 5.55 -16.81
C ALA A 14 21.54 6.41 -15.57
N PRO A 15 21.78 7.74 -15.53
CA PRO A 15 21.40 8.56 -14.38
C PRO A 15 19.88 8.57 -14.10
N ILE A 16 19.07 8.58 -15.16
CA ILE A 16 17.60 8.58 -15.07
C ILE A 16 17.12 7.25 -14.50
N LEU A 17 17.64 6.14 -15.02
CA LEU A 17 17.29 4.80 -14.54
C LEU A 17 17.67 4.62 -13.06
N ILE A 18 18.88 5.05 -12.66
CA ILE A 18 19.33 4.94 -11.26
C ILE A 18 18.46 5.78 -10.32
N GLU A 19 18.12 7.01 -10.69
CA GLU A 19 17.25 7.85 -9.86
C GLU A 19 15.81 7.34 -9.81
N GLY A 20 15.27 6.86 -10.94
CA GLY A 20 13.96 6.21 -10.99
C GLY A 20 13.90 4.96 -10.11
N LEU A 21 14.91 4.10 -10.18
CA LEU A 21 15.01 2.92 -9.31
C LEU A 21 15.16 3.28 -7.84
N ARG A 22 15.89 4.36 -7.51
CA ARG A 22 16.02 4.83 -6.12
C ARG A 22 14.65 5.20 -5.55
N ARG A 23 13.80 5.82 -6.36
CA ARG A 23 12.43 6.17 -5.99
C ARG A 23 11.51 4.95 -5.89
N LEU A 24 11.84 3.84 -6.55
CA LEU A 24 11.11 2.58 -6.48
C LEU A 24 11.67 1.59 -5.44
N GLU A 25 12.73 1.94 -4.71
CA GLU A 25 13.39 1.02 -3.76
C GLU A 25 12.46 0.60 -2.59
N TYR A 26 11.43 1.40 -2.26
CA TYR A 26 10.40 1.02 -1.29
C TYR A 26 9.53 -0.16 -1.73
N ARG A 27 9.50 -0.47 -3.04
CA ARG A 27 8.76 -1.62 -3.58
C ARG A 27 9.54 -2.92 -3.35
N GLY A 28 10.86 -2.90 -3.57
CA GLY A 28 11.76 -4.04 -3.41
C GLY A 28 13.23 -3.64 -3.43
N TYR A 29 14.05 -4.38 -2.69
CA TYR A 29 15.44 -4.03 -2.40
C TYR A 29 16.36 -5.26 -2.26
N ASP A 30 15.93 -6.43 -2.75
CA ASP A 30 16.72 -7.65 -2.70
C ASP A 30 17.83 -7.63 -3.76
N SER A 31 17.57 -7.03 -4.91
CA SER A 31 18.57 -6.80 -5.97
C SER A 31 18.10 -5.71 -6.93
N ALA A 32 19.02 -5.16 -7.72
CA ALA A 32 18.71 -4.17 -8.75
C ALA A 32 19.63 -4.31 -9.97
N GLY A 33 19.17 -3.83 -11.12
CA GLY A 33 20.01 -3.76 -12.33
C GLY A 33 19.47 -2.83 -13.39
N ILE A 34 20.32 -2.53 -14.37
CA ILE A 34 19.99 -1.75 -15.56
C ILE A 34 20.56 -2.38 -16.83
N ALA A 35 19.90 -2.12 -17.95
CA ALA A 35 20.40 -2.35 -19.30
C ALA A 35 20.33 -1.03 -20.08
N VAL A 36 21.43 -0.66 -20.74
CA VAL A 36 21.55 0.56 -21.53
C VAL A 36 21.95 0.19 -22.95
N GLY A 37 21.28 0.77 -23.94
CA GLY A 37 21.51 0.51 -25.37
C GLY A 37 22.35 1.60 -26.03
N ARG A 38 23.36 1.20 -26.82
CA ARG A 38 24.19 2.07 -27.67
C ARG A 38 24.78 1.29 -28.84
N ASP A 39 24.86 1.91 -30.02
CA ASP A 39 25.59 1.38 -31.19
C ASP A 39 25.26 -0.10 -31.51
N ASN A 40 23.98 -0.45 -31.45
CA ASN A 40 23.44 -1.81 -31.62
C ASN A 40 23.98 -2.86 -30.63
N ALA A 41 24.40 -2.44 -29.44
CA ALA A 41 24.80 -3.30 -28.34
C ALA A 41 24.09 -2.91 -27.04
N LEU A 42 23.92 -3.89 -26.15
CA LEU A 42 23.37 -3.70 -24.80
C LEU A 42 24.48 -3.86 -23.76
N THR A 43 24.50 -2.97 -22.77
CA THR A 43 25.32 -3.09 -21.56
C THR A 43 24.42 -3.37 -20.39
N VAL A 44 24.62 -4.51 -19.70
CA VAL A 44 23.80 -4.94 -18.56
C VAL A 44 24.64 -4.99 -17.30
N ILE A 45 24.13 -4.38 -16.22
CA ILE A 45 24.78 -4.38 -14.90
C ILE A 45 23.73 -4.73 -13.85
N LYS A 46 24.03 -5.72 -13.01
CA LYS A 46 23.12 -6.27 -12.02
C LYS A 46 23.85 -6.49 -10.71
N ARG A 47 23.21 -6.20 -9.58
CA ARG A 47 23.77 -6.41 -8.24
C ARG A 47 22.72 -6.87 -7.25
N ALA A 48 23.05 -7.86 -6.46
CA ALA A 48 22.32 -8.23 -5.26
C ALA A 48 22.46 -7.14 -4.18
N GLY A 49 21.39 -7.00 -3.39
CA GLY A 49 21.21 -5.98 -2.36
C GLY A 49 20.60 -4.68 -2.87
N LYS A 50 20.75 -3.64 -2.04
CA LYS A 50 20.17 -2.31 -2.25
C LYS A 50 20.74 -1.61 -3.48
N ILE A 51 20.03 -0.59 -3.97
CA ILE A 51 20.44 0.18 -5.15
C ILE A 51 21.82 0.84 -5.00
N SER A 52 22.24 1.14 -3.76
CA SER A 52 23.60 1.64 -3.48
C SER A 52 24.69 0.74 -4.03
N ASN A 53 24.48 -0.57 -4.03
CA ASN A 53 25.44 -1.55 -4.54
C ASN A 53 25.53 -1.46 -6.07
N LEU A 54 24.39 -1.30 -6.74
CA LEU A 54 24.34 -1.08 -8.19
C LEU A 54 25.01 0.24 -8.58
N ARG A 55 24.70 1.33 -7.85
CA ARG A 55 25.23 2.67 -8.13
C ARG A 55 26.77 2.71 -8.12
N GLY A 56 27.42 1.94 -7.26
CA GLY A 56 28.88 1.84 -7.23
C GLY A 56 29.51 1.25 -8.51
N HIS A 57 28.71 0.62 -9.36
CA HIS A 57 29.15 -0.04 -10.60
C HIS A 57 28.65 0.65 -11.87
N VAL A 58 27.83 1.70 -11.74
CA VAL A 58 27.25 2.45 -12.86
C VAL A 58 27.88 3.83 -12.91
N THR A 59 28.51 4.17 -14.03
CA THR A 59 29.06 5.51 -14.27
C THR A 59 28.01 6.42 -14.92
N PRO A 60 27.88 7.70 -14.50
CA PRO A 60 26.98 8.65 -15.15
C PRO A 60 27.26 8.86 -16.65
N GLU A 61 28.51 8.66 -17.06
CA GLU A 61 28.99 8.76 -18.44
C GLU A 61 28.73 7.48 -19.25
N MET A 62 28.06 6.48 -18.66
CA MET A 62 27.68 5.25 -19.36
C MET A 62 26.90 5.61 -20.62
N PRO A 63 27.42 5.22 -21.79
CA PRO A 63 26.93 5.80 -23.02
C PRO A 63 25.70 5.04 -23.51
N GLY A 64 24.66 5.78 -23.85
CA GLY A 64 23.39 5.27 -24.35
C GLY A 64 22.23 6.13 -23.87
N ILE A 65 21.22 6.27 -24.73
CA ILE A 65 20.09 7.19 -24.55
C ILE A 65 18.76 6.46 -24.36
N ILE A 66 18.82 5.13 -24.36
CA ILE A 66 17.71 4.23 -24.14
C ILE A 66 18.13 3.19 -23.10
N GLY A 67 17.21 2.80 -22.23
CA GLY A 67 17.47 1.71 -21.32
C GLY A 67 16.30 1.34 -20.44
N ILE A 68 16.47 0.24 -19.72
CA ILE A 68 15.51 -0.30 -18.77
C ILE A 68 16.24 -0.62 -17.46
N GLY A 69 15.52 -0.53 -16.35
CA GLY A 69 16.02 -0.76 -15.01
C GLY A 69 14.99 -1.48 -14.16
N HIS A 70 15.47 -2.21 -13.16
CA HIS A 70 14.62 -2.97 -12.25
C HIS A 70 15.12 -2.98 -10.81
N THR A 71 14.20 -2.94 -9.85
CA THR A 71 14.42 -3.37 -8.46
C THR A 71 13.57 -4.61 -8.19
N ARG A 72 14.17 -5.63 -7.55
CA ARG A 72 13.55 -6.93 -7.37
C ARG A 72 13.20 -7.22 -5.91
N TRP A 73 12.05 -7.87 -5.75
CA TRP A 73 11.65 -8.63 -4.57
C TRP A 73 11.56 -10.10 -4.97
N ALA A 74 12.37 -10.97 -4.38
CA ALA A 74 12.54 -12.34 -4.87
C ALA A 74 11.29 -13.21 -4.59
N THR A 75 10.75 -13.84 -5.64
CA THR A 75 9.68 -14.87 -5.54
C THR A 75 10.17 -16.24 -5.98
N HIS A 76 10.84 -16.31 -7.14
CA HIS A 76 11.46 -17.53 -7.69
C HIS A 76 12.98 -17.36 -7.82
N GLY A 77 13.76 -18.26 -7.23
CA GLY A 77 15.23 -18.21 -7.23
C GLY A 77 15.81 -17.27 -6.18
N GLY A 78 17.02 -17.59 -5.72
CA GLY A 78 17.71 -16.86 -4.65
C GLY A 78 18.01 -15.38 -4.96
N VAL A 79 18.48 -14.66 -3.95
CA VAL A 79 18.93 -13.26 -4.07
C VAL A 79 20.38 -13.24 -4.57
N THR A 80 20.56 -13.24 -5.89
CA THR A 80 21.88 -13.25 -6.55
C THR A 80 21.94 -12.28 -7.73
N ASP A 81 23.14 -11.97 -8.22
CA ASP A 81 23.34 -11.13 -9.41
C ASP A 81 22.73 -11.78 -10.66
N GLU A 82 22.78 -13.11 -10.77
CA GLU A 82 22.25 -13.89 -11.89
C GLU A 82 20.72 -13.79 -11.97
N ASN A 83 20.04 -13.90 -10.82
CA ASN A 83 18.58 -13.81 -10.70
C ASN A 83 18.04 -12.38 -10.70
N ALA A 84 18.91 -11.37 -10.60
CA ALA A 84 18.52 -9.98 -10.77
C ALA A 84 18.14 -9.70 -12.23
N HIS A 85 17.25 -8.73 -12.44
CA HIS A 85 16.88 -8.21 -13.75
C HIS A 85 17.81 -7.04 -14.13
N PRO A 86 17.93 -6.67 -15.42
CA PRO A 86 17.27 -7.24 -16.59
C PRO A 86 17.73 -8.66 -16.95
N HIS A 87 16.83 -9.48 -17.49
CA HIS A 87 17.19 -10.76 -18.11
C HIS A 87 17.47 -10.57 -19.59
N THR A 88 18.44 -11.32 -20.11
CA THR A 88 18.83 -11.28 -21.53
C THR A 88 18.61 -12.61 -22.21
N ASP A 89 18.48 -12.60 -23.53
CA ASP A 89 18.54 -13.81 -24.33
C ASP A 89 19.99 -14.34 -24.46
N GLY A 90 20.14 -15.53 -25.07
CA GLY A 90 21.45 -16.15 -25.26
C GLY A 90 22.44 -15.36 -26.13
N SER A 91 21.96 -14.45 -26.99
CA SER A 91 22.83 -13.57 -27.80
C SER A 91 23.17 -12.24 -27.13
N GLY A 92 22.46 -11.87 -26.05
CA GLY A 92 22.59 -10.58 -25.38
C GLY A 92 22.01 -9.40 -26.18
N LYS A 93 21.22 -9.65 -27.22
CA LYS A 93 20.57 -8.62 -28.04
C LYS A 93 19.23 -8.15 -27.49
N ILE A 94 18.59 -8.96 -26.64
CA ILE A 94 17.33 -8.62 -25.96
C ILE A 94 17.60 -8.42 -24.49
N ALA A 95 16.95 -7.42 -23.90
CA ALA A 95 16.86 -7.28 -22.46
C ALA A 95 15.40 -7.03 -22.05
N ILE A 96 14.96 -7.68 -20.98
CA ILE A 96 13.63 -7.51 -20.39
C ILE A 96 13.70 -7.24 -18.89
N VAL A 97 12.75 -6.44 -18.41
CA VAL A 97 12.42 -6.31 -16.99
C VAL A 97 10.97 -6.74 -16.79
N HIS A 98 10.67 -7.35 -15.65
CA HIS A 98 9.36 -7.98 -15.40
C HIS A 98 8.95 -7.84 -13.93
N ASN A 99 7.71 -7.43 -13.73
CA ASN A 99 7.00 -7.45 -12.46
C ASN A 99 5.83 -8.42 -12.57
N GLY A 100 5.75 -9.41 -11.69
CA GLY A 100 4.67 -10.41 -11.71
C GLY A 100 5.20 -11.82 -11.54
N ILE A 101 4.37 -12.80 -11.89
CA ILE A 101 4.68 -14.24 -11.84
C ILE A 101 4.15 -14.89 -13.12
N ILE A 102 5.03 -15.61 -13.83
CA ILE A 102 4.66 -16.44 -14.98
C ILE A 102 4.32 -17.85 -14.51
N GLU A 103 3.03 -18.13 -14.33
CA GLU A 103 2.53 -19.39 -13.75
C GLU A 103 2.88 -20.62 -14.60
N ASN A 104 2.99 -20.47 -15.92
CA ASN A 104 3.32 -21.56 -16.83
C ASN A 104 4.79 -21.54 -17.28
N TYR A 105 5.70 -20.94 -16.51
CA TYR A 105 7.11 -20.85 -16.87
C TYR A 105 7.77 -22.21 -17.04
N GLN A 106 7.42 -23.22 -16.22
CA GLN A 106 8.09 -24.51 -16.23
C GLN A 106 7.89 -25.28 -17.56
N PRO A 107 6.64 -25.49 -18.06
CA PRO A 107 6.45 -26.08 -19.39
C PRO A 107 7.13 -25.30 -20.53
N LEU A 108 7.18 -23.97 -20.43
CA LEU A 108 7.83 -23.11 -21.43
C LEU A 108 9.36 -23.28 -21.39
N LYS A 109 9.95 -23.34 -20.20
CA LYS A 109 11.37 -23.60 -19.97
C LYS A 109 11.78 -24.97 -20.50
N ASP A 110 11.00 -26.01 -20.21
CA ASP A 110 11.27 -27.38 -20.68
C ASP A 110 11.28 -27.45 -22.21
N ARG A 111 10.35 -26.75 -22.88
CA ARG A 111 10.33 -26.65 -24.35
C ARG A 111 11.58 -25.95 -24.90
N LEU A 112 11.96 -24.80 -24.33
CA LEU A 112 13.13 -24.05 -24.77
C LEU A 112 14.44 -24.83 -24.54
N LEU A 113 14.55 -25.54 -23.41
CA LEU A 113 15.67 -26.45 -23.14
C LEU A 113 15.76 -27.56 -24.21
N ALA A 114 14.64 -28.14 -24.61
CA ALA A 114 14.59 -29.15 -25.68
C ALA A 114 14.96 -28.57 -27.06
N GLU A 115 14.74 -27.27 -27.28
CA GLU A 115 15.17 -26.52 -28.47
C GLU A 115 16.67 -26.10 -28.40
N GLY A 116 17.38 -26.43 -27.31
CA GLY A 116 18.81 -26.17 -27.14
C GLY A 116 19.14 -24.81 -26.49
N VAL A 117 18.14 -24.11 -25.95
CA VAL A 117 18.36 -22.85 -25.23
C VAL A 117 18.99 -23.11 -23.86
N HIS A 118 19.99 -22.32 -23.50
CA HIS A 118 20.61 -22.36 -22.17
C HIS A 118 20.05 -21.26 -21.27
N PHE A 119 19.67 -21.64 -20.05
CA PHE A 119 19.20 -20.71 -19.02
C PHE A 119 20.33 -20.38 -18.03
N ALA A 120 20.48 -19.11 -17.70
CA ALA A 120 21.49 -18.59 -16.78
C ALA A 120 20.95 -18.33 -15.36
N SER A 121 19.62 -18.41 -15.17
CA SER A 121 18.95 -18.10 -13.92
C SER A 121 17.89 -19.13 -13.52
N GLU A 122 17.41 -18.99 -12.29
CA GLU A 122 16.34 -19.80 -11.70
C GLU A 122 14.97 -19.13 -11.84
N THR A 123 14.90 -17.93 -12.41
CA THR A 123 13.69 -17.12 -12.43
C THR A 123 12.73 -17.59 -13.52
N ASP A 124 11.44 -17.41 -13.27
CA ASP A 124 10.37 -17.50 -14.26
C ASP A 124 10.55 -16.47 -15.40
N SER A 125 11.12 -15.32 -15.05
CA SER A 125 11.26 -14.15 -15.90
C SER A 125 12.22 -14.34 -17.08
N GLU A 126 13.26 -15.17 -16.94
CA GLU A 126 14.20 -15.44 -18.04
C GLU A 126 13.53 -16.12 -19.25
N VAL A 127 12.47 -16.89 -19.01
CA VAL A 127 11.68 -17.53 -20.09
C VAL A 127 11.16 -16.47 -21.07
N ILE A 128 10.80 -15.28 -20.59
CA ILE A 128 10.29 -14.19 -21.43
C ILE A 128 11.36 -13.74 -22.43
N ALA A 129 12.61 -13.57 -21.99
CA ALA A 129 13.70 -13.12 -22.85
C ALA A 129 13.98 -14.12 -23.99
N HIS A 130 13.98 -15.41 -23.68
CA HIS A 130 14.23 -16.47 -24.66
C HIS A 130 13.04 -16.68 -25.62
N LEU A 131 11.80 -16.60 -25.14
CA LEU A 131 10.62 -16.62 -26.01
C LEU A 131 10.63 -15.46 -26.99
N LEU A 132 10.90 -14.25 -26.51
CA LEU A 132 10.98 -13.05 -27.33
C LEU A 132 12.05 -13.20 -28.42
N ALA A 133 13.23 -13.73 -28.07
CA ALA A 133 14.29 -14.03 -29.03
C ALA A 133 13.83 -15.01 -30.12
N GLY A 134 13.05 -16.03 -29.77
CA GLY A 134 12.47 -16.98 -30.71
C GLY A 134 11.52 -16.34 -31.73
N PHE A 135 10.75 -15.34 -31.31
CA PHE A 135 9.75 -14.65 -32.15
C PHE A 135 10.28 -13.41 -32.87
N TYR A 136 11.43 -12.87 -32.48
CA TYR A 136 11.96 -11.66 -33.10
C TYR A 136 12.31 -11.85 -34.58
N ARG A 137 11.65 -11.07 -35.45
CA ARG A 137 11.87 -11.04 -36.91
C ARG A 137 12.02 -9.59 -37.41
N GLY A 138 12.73 -8.76 -36.64
CA GLY A 138 12.93 -7.33 -36.96
C GLY A 138 11.80 -6.41 -36.48
N ASP A 139 10.89 -6.91 -35.66
CA ASP A 139 9.85 -6.11 -34.99
C ASP A 139 9.66 -6.59 -33.55
N LEU A 140 10.16 -5.80 -32.61
CA LEU A 140 10.10 -6.04 -31.17
C LEU A 140 8.65 -6.07 -30.67
N GLU A 141 7.75 -5.25 -31.22
CA GLU A 141 6.36 -5.20 -30.76
C GLU A 141 5.61 -6.49 -31.12
N ALA A 142 5.80 -6.98 -32.34
CA ALA A 142 5.25 -8.27 -32.76
C ALA A 142 5.79 -9.42 -31.89
N ALA A 143 7.10 -9.44 -31.62
CA ALA A 143 7.73 -10.46 -30.78
C ALA A 143 7.20 -10.44 -29.33
N VAL A 144 6.98 -9.25 -28.76
CA VAL A 144 6.37 -9.10 -27.44
C VAL A 144 4.93 -9.63 -27.46
N LYS A 145 4.12 -9.27 -28.47
CA LYS A 145 2.73 -9.75 -28.61
C LYS A 145 2.64 -11.27 -28.69
N GLU A 146 3.48 -11.90 -29.50
CA GLU A 146 3.55 -13.37 -29.60
C GLU A 146 3.98 -13.99 -28.27
N THR A 147 4.97 -13.41 -27.59
CA THR A 147 5.44 -13.88 -26.27
C THR A 147 4.32 -13.83 -25.24
N VAL A 148 3.64 -12.69 -25.10
CA VAL A 148 2.59 -12.52 -24.09
C VAL A 148 1.33 -13.34 -24.37
N SER A 149 1.13 -13.78 -25.62
CA SER A 149 0.04 -14.71 -25.97
C SER A 149 0.24 -16.13 -25.43
N LEU A 150 1.49 -16.51 -25.09
CA LEU A 150 1.84 -17.85 -24.61
C LEU A 150 2.00 -17.93 -23.08
N ILE A 151 2.33 -16.82 -22.44
CA ILE A 151 2.55 -16.78 -20.98
C ILE A 151 1.20 -16.65 -20.25
N LYS A 152 1.15 -17.21 -19.05
CA LYS A 152 0.01 -17.14 -18.12
C LYS A 152 0.46 -16.59 -16.79
N GLY A 153 -0.42 -15.88 -16.10
CA GLY A 153 -0.14 -15.23 -14.83
C GLY A 153 -0.17 -13.72 -14.95
N THR A 154 0.47 -13.05 -14.00
CA THR A 154 0.54 -11.58 -13.94
C THR A 154 1.89 -11.10 -14.45
N TYR A 155 1.89 -10.02 -15.23
CA TYR A 155 3.10 -9.43 -15.76
C TYR A 155 2.94 -7.94 -16.06
N GLY A 156 4.00 -7.19 -15.79
CA GLY A 156 4.28 -5.87 -16.33
C GLY A 156 5.68 -5.98 -16.90
N ILE A 157 5.82 -5.89 -18.21
CA ILE A 157 7.06 -6.15 -18.94
C ILE A 157 7.49 -4.87 -19.64
N VAL A 158 8.79 -4.60 -19.65
CA VAL A 158 9.40 -3.67 -20.60
C VAL A 158 10.58 -4.38 -21.26
N ALA A 159 10.59 -4.37 -22.59
CA ALA A 159 11.59 -5.00 -23.42
C ALA A 159 12.32 -3.98 -24.30
N MET A 160 13.59 -4.25 -24.57
CA MET A 160 14.40 -3.53 -25.55
C MET A 160 15.22 -4.50 -26.39
N HIS A 161 15.55 -4.09 -27.61
CA HIS A 161 16.35 -4.86 -28.55
C HIS A 161 17.51 -4.01 -29.09
N SER A 162 18.70 -4.58 -29.19
CA SER A 162 19.91 -3.87 -29.63
C SER A 162 19.78 -3.31 -31.06
N ASP A 163 19.17 -4.08 -31.96
CA ASP A 163 18.93 -3.68 -33.36
C ASP A 163 17.74 -2.71 -33.54
N GLU A 164 17.02 -2.33 -32.47
CA GLU A 164 15.98 -1.27 -32.46
C GLU A 164 16.31 -0.19 -31.41
N PRO A 165 17.43 0.56 -31.55
CA PRO A 165 18.03 1.38 -30.48
C PRO A 165 17.22 2.62 -30.06
N GLY A 166 16.03 2.83 -30.61
CA GLY A 166 15.15 3.97 -30.31
C GLY A 166 13.76 3.57 -29.83
N ARG A 167 13.55 2.29 -29.50
CA ARG A 167 12.22 1.75 -29.18
C ARG A 167 12.25 0.92 -27.89
N LEU A 168 11.28 1.18 -27.02
CA LEU A 168 10.91 0.27 -25.92
C LEU A 168 9.51 -0.28 -26.18
N VAL A 169 9.27 -1.52 -25.79
CA VAL A 169 7.93 -2.11 -25.84
C VAL A 169 7.55 -2.61 -24.46
N GLY A 170 6.42 -2.13 -23.97
CA GLY A 170 5.81 -2.55 -22.71
C GLY A 170 4.56 -3.39 -22.92
N ALA A 171 4.28 -4.30 -22.00
CA ALA A 171 3.04 -5.08 -21.98
C ALA A 171 2.55 -5.27 -20.55
N ARG A 172 1.24 -5.29 -20.36
CA ARG A 172 0.62 -5.40 -19.03
C ARG A 172 -0.46 -6.48 -18.99
N ASN A 173 -0.48 -7.22 -17.89
CA ASN A 173 -1.59 -8.05 -17.42
C ASN A 173 -1.47 -8.22 -15.90
N GLY A 174 -2.27 -7.49 -15.12
CA GLY A 174 -2.30 -7.53 -13.66
C GLY A 174 -1.26 -6.63 -12.97
N SER A 175 0.03 -6.69 -13.35
CA SER A 175 1.06 -5.85 -12.72
C SER A 175 1.11 -4.43 -13.33
N PRO A 176 1.12 -3.34 -12.52
CA PRO A 176 1.02 -1.97 -13.03
C PRO A 176 2.13 -1.56 -14.00
N LEU A 177 1.74 -0.80 -15.03
CA LEU A 177 2.63 -0.13 -15.96
C LEU A 177 2.01 1.22 -16.39
N VAL A 178 2.82 2.27 -16.38
CA VAL A 178 2.43 3.64 -16.75
C VAL A 178 3.47 4.24 -17.70
N LEU A 179 3.00 4.98 -18.70
CA LEU A 179 3.82 5.80 -19.58
C LEU A 179 3.86 7.24 -19.05
N GLY A 180 5.05 7.78 -18.85
CA GLY A 180 5.29 9.21 -18.66
C GLY A 180 5.63 9.89 -19.98
N VAL A 181 4.91 10.96 -20.30
CA VAL A 181 5.10 11.75 -21.53
C VAL A 181 5.89 13.02 -21.20
N GLY A 182 7.16 13.09 -21.63
CA GLY A 182 8.01 14.26 -21.46
C GLY A 182 8.16 15.09 -22.74
N GLU A 183 9.00 16.10 -22.70
CA GLU A 183 9.33 16.92 -23.88
C GLU A 183 10.40 16.22 -24.74
N GLY A 184 9.97 15.46 -25.74
CA GLY A 184 10.88 14.73 -26.63
C GLY A 184 11.57 13.54 -25.95
N GLU A 185 10.94 13.00 -24.90
CA GLU A 185 11.35 11.81 -24.20
C GLU A 185 10.15 11.08 -23.59
N MET A 186 10.27 9.77 -23.43
CA MET A 186 9.24 8.89 -22.88
C MET A 186 9.80 8.03 -21.76
N PHE A 187 8.95 7.73 -20.79
CA PHE A 187 9.29 6.90 -19.63
C PHE A 187 8.27 5.77 -19.48
N LEU A 188 8.71 4.54 -19.27
CA LEU A 188 7.81 3.45 -18.84
C LEU A 188 8.14 3.10 -17.40
N ALA A 189 7.17 3.11 -16.50
CA ALA A 189 7.42 2.81 -15.09
C ALA A 189 6.32 1.94 -14.50
N SER A 190 6.63 1.21 -13.43
CA SER A 190 5.60 0.51 -12.64
C SER A 190 4.87 1.44 -11.65
N ASP A 191 5.39 2.64 -11.42
CA ASP A 191 4.81 3.65 -10.53
C ASP A 191 5.24 5.05 -11.00
N VAL A 192 4.30 6.01 -10.90
CA VAL A 192 4.49 7.40 -11.27
C VAL A 192 5.63 8.07 -10.49
N THR A 193 5.89 7.65 -9.25
CA THR A 193 6.96 8.18 -8.40
C THR A 193 8.34 8.12 -9.05
N ALA A 194 8.61 7.16 -9.94
CA ALA A 194 9.87 7.05 -10.66
C ALA A 194 10.07 8.14 -11.73
N ILE A 195 8.98 8.72 -12.22
CA ILE A 195 8.97 9.61 -13.40
C ILE A 195 8.52 11.03 -13.07
N ILE A 196 7.97 11.27 -11.87
CA ILE A 196 7.39 12.56 -11.47
C ILE A 196 8.39 13.73 -11.50
N ALA A 197 9.68 13.45 -11.35
CA ALA A 197 10.76 14.43 -11.46
C ALA A 197 11.02 14.88 -12.91
N HIS A 198 10.44 14.18 -13.89
CA HIS A 198 10.64 14.43 -15.32
C HIS A 198 9.36 14.85 -16.03
N THR A 199 8.22 14.29 -15.63
CA THR A 199 6.92 14.66 -16.18
C THR A 199 5.78 14.36 -15.22
N ARG A 200 4.72 15.17 -15.31
CA ARG A 200 3.43 14.95 -14.62
C ARG A 200 2.35 14.40 -15.54
N GLN A 201 2.64 14.31 -16.84
CA GLN A 201 1.73 13.78 -17.85
C GLN A 201 1.92 12.27 -17.93
N VAL A 202 0.87 11.53 -17.58
CA VAL A 202 0.92 10.07 -17.50
C VAL A 202 -0.21 9.42 -18.28
N ILE A 203 0.06 8.23 -18.79
CA ILE A 203 -0.91 7.36 -19.45
C ILE A 203 -0.85 6.00 -18.78
N TYR A 204 -1.94 5.58 -18.18
CA TYR A 204 -2.04 4.26 -17.57
C TYR A 204 -2.30 3.18 -18.62
N ILE A 205 -1.48 2.13 -18.61
CA ILE A 205 -1.65 0.96 -19.50
C ILE A 205 -2.63 0.02 -18.81
N GLU A 206 -3.57 -0.59 -19.53
CA GLU A 206 -4.53 -1.55 -18.98
C GLU A 206 -4.12 -3.02 -19.23
N ASP A 207 -4.81 -3.95 -18.59
CA ASP A 207 -4.60 -5.38 -18.78
C ASP A 207 -4.90 -5.80 -20.23
N GLY A 208 -3.98 -6.55 -20.84
CA GLY A 208 -4.06 -6.99 -22.23
C GLY A 208 -3.55 -5.96 -23.25
N GLU A 209 -3.11 -4.78 -22.81
CA GLU A 209 -2.53 -3.76 -23.69
C GLU A 209 -1.02 -3.96 -23.88
N VAL A 210 -0.57 -3.64 -25.10
CA VAL A 210 0.84 -3.51 -25.47
C VAL A 210 1.10 -2.08 -25.92
N ILE A 211 2.16 -1.48 -25.39
CA ILE A 211 2.59 -0.13 -25.74
C ILE A 211 3.98 -0.13 -26.36
N SER A 212 4.12 0.46 -27.54
CA SER A 212 5.39 0.73 -28.18
C SER A 212 5.71 2.21 -28.05
N VAL A 213 6.89 2.55 -27.52
CA VAL A 213 7.32 3.93 -27.31
C VAL A 213 8.66 4.21 -27.97
N THR A 214 8.78 5.41 -28.51
CA THR A 214 10.02 6.03 -28.98
C THR A 214 10.21 7.36 -28.25
N GLY A 215 11.34 8.04 -28.42
CA GLY A 215 11.54 9.36 -27.79
C GLY A 215 10.53 10.44 -28.25
N ARG A 216 9.74 10.21 -29.30
CA ARG A 216 8.81 11.23 -29.84
C ARG A 216 7.36 10.79 -29.92
N ASP A 217 7.10 9.49 -29.93
CA ASP A 217 5.78 8.95 -30.23
C ASP A 217 5.54 7.66 -29.45
N TYR A 218 4.26 7.37 -29.21
CA TYR A 218 3.81 6.14 -28.57
C TYR A 218 2.58 5.58 -29.29
N ARG A 219 2.46 4.26 -29.28
CA ARG A 219 1.31 3.53 -29.82
C ARG A 219 0.87 2.46 -28.86
N THR A 220 -0.41 2.49 -28.47
CA THR A 220 -1.03 1.45 -27.64
C THR A 220 -1.98 0.61 -28.49
N THR A 221 -1.94 -0.70 -28.29
CA THR A 221 -2.76 -1.68 -29.03
C THR A 221 -3.17 -2.84 -28.12
N ASP A 222 -4.22 -3.56 -28.50
CA ASP A 222 -4.47 -4.90 -27.97
C ASP A 222 -3.58 -5.97 -28.65
N LEU A 223 -3.74 -7.23 -28.25
CA LEU A 223 -3.02 -8.36 -28.85
C LEU A 223 -3.41 -8.68 -30.30
N ARG A 224 -4.44 -8.01 -30.85
CA ARG A 224 -4.94 -8.18 -32.22
C ARG A 224 -4.61 -6.99 -33.11
N ASP A 225 -3.68 -6.13 -32.70
CA ASP A 225 -3.27 -4.91 -33.38
C ASP A 225 -4.36 -3.83 -33.50
N ASN A 226 -5.45 -3.93 -32.73
CA ASN A 226 -6.42 -2.84 -32.67
C ASN A 226 -5.83 -1.69 -31.86
N GLN A 227 -5.78 -0.50 -32.46
CA GLN A 227 -5.29 0.70 -31.78
C GLN A 227 -6.22 1.12 -30.65
N ILE A 228 -5.64 1.41 -29.49
CA ILE A 228 -6.35 1.91 -28.31
C ILE A 228 -5.98 3.37 -28.11
N VAL A 229 -6.99 4.24 -28.12
CA VAL A 229 -6.80 5.67 -27.85
C VAL A 229 -6.70 5.85 -26.34
N LYS A 230 -5.66 6.55 -25.89
CA LYS A 230 -5.39 6.82 -24.48
C LYS A 230 -5.55 8.30 -24.17
N HIS A 231 -5.98 8.60 -22.95
CA HIS A 231 -6.02 9.95 -22.42
C HIS A 231 -4.79 10.21 -21.56
N ILE A 232 -4.27 11.44 -21.65
CA ILE A 232 -3.17 11.89 -20.80
C ILE A 232 -3.77 12.43 -19.51
N ASP A 233 -3.43 11.81 -18.39
CA ASP A 233 -3.75 12.27 -17.05
C ASP A 233 -2.63 13.16 -16.50
N HIS A 234 -2.98 14.05 -15.55
CA HIS A 234 -2.03 14.90 -14.87
C HIS A 234 -1.93 14.54 -13.39
N VAL A 235 -0.72 14.26 -12.91
CA VAL A 235 -0.48 13.89 -11.51
C VAL A 235 -0.45 15.16 -10.67
N GLY A 236 -1.23 15.17 -9.57
CA GLY A 236 -1.46 16.35 -8.75
C GLY A 236 -0.56 16.54 -7.53
N TRP A 237 0.47 15.71 -7.34
CA TRP A 237 1.36 15.79 -6.17
C TRP A 237 2.70 16.42 -6.51
N GLU A 238 3.30 17.09 -5.52
CA GLU A 238 4.60 17.76 -5.63
C GLU A 238 5.77 16.84 -5.20
N LEU A 239 6.99 17.14 -5.66
CA LEU A 239 8.17 16.29 -5.41
C LEU A 239 8.53 16.26 -3.91
N GLU A 240 8.29 17.35 -3.21
CA GLU A 240 8.58 17.52 -1.78
C GLU A 240 7.75 16.55 -0.92
N GLU A 241 6.57 16.12 -1.38
CA GLU A 241 5.70 15.20 -0.64
C GLU A 241 6.31 13.80 -0.48
N ILE A 242 7.22 13.40 -1.39
CA ILE A 242 7.93 12.12 -1.37
C ILE A 242 9.35 12.20 -0.78
N GLU A 243 9.74 13.35 -0.22
CA GLU A 243 10.99 13.52 0.50
C GLU A 243 10.81 13.38 2.02
N LYS A 244 11.91 13.23 2.76
CA LYS A 244 11.86 13.11 4.24
C LYS A 244 11.60 14.43 4.96
N ALA A 245 11.67 15.58 4.27
CA ALA A 245 11.31 16.90 4.82
C ALA A 245 11.90 17.23 6.21
N GLY A 246 13.16 16.83 6.46
CA GLY A 246 13.84 17.07 7.74
C GLY A 246 13.67 15.98 8.81
N PHE A 247 12.80 14.99 8.59
CA PHE A 247 12.68 13.81 9.45
C PHE A 247 13.76 12.77 9.15
N THR A 248 14.05 11.90 10.14
CA THR A 248 15.05 10.84 9.96
C THR A 248 14.50 9.70 9.09
N HIS A 249 13.22 9.39 9.26
CA HIS A 249 12.53 8.27 8.63
C HIS A 249 11.23 8.73 7.97
N PHE A 250 10.82 8.06 6.90
CA PHE A 250 9.51 8.29 6.29
C PHE A 250 8.38 7.95 7.25
N MET A 251 8.50 6.87 8.03
CA MET A 251 7.47 6.50 9.01
C MET A 251 7.21 7.62 10.03
N GLU A 252 8.28 8.25 10.52
CA GLU A 252 8.19 9.38 11.45
C GLU A 252 7.50 10.58 10.80
N LYS A 253 7.94 10.98 9.60
CA LYS A 253 7.31 12.04 8.81
C LYS A 253 5.81 11.77 8.64
N GLU A 254 5.46 10.58 8.18
CA GLU A 254 4.09 10.22 7.83
C GLU A 254 3.17 10.17 9.06
N ILE A 255 3.70 9.79 10.24
CA ILE A 255 2.97 9.91 11.51
C ILE A 255 2.67 11.38 11.83
N HIS A 256 3.65 12.27 11.63
CA HIS A 256 3.51 13.71 11.88
C HIS A 256 2.63 14.42 10.85
N GLU A 257 2.47 13.86 9.65
CA GLU A 257 1.60 14.38 8.59
C GLU A 257 0.12 14.04 8.77
N GLN A 258 -0.24 13.23 9.77
CA GLN A 258 -1.62 12.78 9.98
C GLN A 258 -2.64 13.91 10.18
N PRO A 259 -2.37 15.01 10.93
CA PRO A 259 -3.29 16.14 11.02
C PRO A 259 -3.65 16.70 9.64
N GLU A 260 -2.64 16.98 8.82
CA GLU A 260 -2.82 17.52 7.47
C GLU A 260 -3.47 16.50 6.52
N ALA A 261 -3.14 15.22 6.63
CA ALA A 261 -3.78 14.17 5.86
C ALA A 261 -5.28 14.08 6.17
N ILE A 262 -5.68 14.20 7.43
CA ILE A 262 -7.09 14.22 7.84
C ILE A 262 -7.78 15.48 7.31
N ARG A 263 -7.16 16.67 7.41
CA ARG A 263 -7.70 17.91 6.83
C ARG A 263 -7.93 17.78 5.33
N ARG A 264 -6.98 17.23 4.58
CA ARG A 264 -7.15 16.97 3.14
C ARG A 264 -8.28 15.99 2.87
N ALA A 265 -8.42 14.97 3.71
CA ALA A 265 -9.48 13.97 3.56
C ALA A 265 -10.89 14.51 3.85
N THR A 266 -11.03 15.60 4.64
CA THR A 266 -12.31 16.28 4.92
C THR A 266 -12.58 17.49 4.03
N THR A 267 -11.55 18.16 3.52
CA THR A 267 -11.69 19.42 2.75
C THR A 267 -12.59 19.24 1.52
N GLY A 268 -13.60 20.09 1.39
CA GLY A 268 -14.59 20.04 0.30
C GLY A 268 -15.55 18.85 0.35
N ARG A 269 -15.55 18.07 1.43
CA ARG A 269 -16.37 16.87 1.63
C ARG A 269 -17.29 16.96 2.85
N ILE A 270 -17.29 18.10 3.53
CA ILE A 270 -18.22 18.43 4.61
C ILE A 270 -19.14 19.52 4.09
N ASP A 271 -20.44 19.32 4.30
CA ASP A 271 -21.47 20.30 4.04
C ASP A 271 -22.01 20.80 5.39
N HIS A 272 -21.59 21.99 5.79
CA HIS A 272 -22.00 22.61 7.05
C HIS A 272 -23.45 23.10 7.03
N GLU A 273 -24.01 23.41 5.86
CA GLU A 273 -25.39 23.90 5.74
C GLU A 273 -26.39 22.78 6.04
N PHE A 274 -26.09 21.56 5.62
CA PHE A 274 -26.95 20.39 5.85
C PHE A 274 -26.45 19.45 6.95
N ALA A 275 -25.28 19.76 7.53
CA ALA A 275 -24.59 18.97 8.54
C ALA A 275 -24.39 17.51 8.07
N THR A 276 -23.85 17.35 6.87
CA THR A 276 -23.61 16.05 6.24
C THR A 276 -22.27 16.03 5.50
N GLY A 277 -21.92 14.88 4.91
CA GLY A 277 -20.74 14.75 4.06
C GLY A 277 -21.10 14.76 2.56
N HIS A 278 -20.07 14.85 1.72
CA HIS A 278 -20.19 14.62 0.29
C HIS A 278 -19.01 13.79 -0.23
N LEU A 279 -19.31 12.69 -0.91
CA LEU A 279 -18.34 11.80 -1.54
C LEU A 279 -18.73 11.62 -3.01
N GLY A 280 -18.28 12.55 -3.87
CA GLY A 280 -18.75 12.63 -5.26
C GLY A 280 -18.43 11.42 -6.13
N GLY A 281 -17.41 10.63 -5.78
CA GLY A 281 -17.00 9.45 -6.55
C GLY A 281 -17.81 8.19 -6.28
N LEU A 282 -18.80 8.21 -5.38
CA LEU A 282 -19.59 7.01 -5.06
C LEU A 282 -20.39 6.48 -6.26
N ASN A 283 -20.68 7.32 -7.26
CA ASN A 283 -21.49 6.97 -8.44
C ASN A 283 -22.88 6.39 -8.08
N LEU A 284 -23.44 6.87 -6.98
CA LEU A 284 -24.74 6.44 -6.46
C LEU A 284 -25.63 7.63 -6.21
N SER A 285 -26.89 7.53 -6.62
CA SER A 285 -27.91 8.48 -6.22
C SER A 285 -28.27 8.31 -4.74
N ASN A 286 -28.80 9.37 -4.12
CA ASN A 286 -29.32 9.30 -2.75
C ASN A 286 -30.40 8.21 -2.59
N ARG A 287 -31.18 7.94 -3.64
CA ARG A 287 -32.17 6.85 -3.61
C ARG A 287 -31.50 5.48 -3.52
N GLU A 288 -30.50 5.22 -4.36
CA GLU A 288 -29.76 3.95 -4.33
C GLU A 288 -29.04 3.76 -3.00
N LEU A 289 -28.44 4.82 -2.45
CA LEU A 289 -27.82 4.80 -1.13
C LEU A 289 -28.83 4.43 -0.05
N LEU A 290 -30.03 5.02 -0.06
CA LEU A 290 -31.05 4.73 0.95
C LEU A 290 -31.52 3.26 0.91
N GLU A 291 -31.56 2.64 -0.28
CA GLU A 291 -31.93 1.24 -0.49
C GLU A 291 -30.91 0.24 0.07
N ILE A 292 -29.66 0.67 0.34
CA ILE A 292 -28.62 -0.19 0.92
C ILE A 292 -28.98 -0.58 2.35
N ASN A 293 -29.07 -1.87 2.63
CA ASN A 293 -29.41 -2.39 3.96
C ASN A 293 -28.24 -3.09 4.66
N ARG A 294 -27.09 -3.22 3.98
CA ARG A 294 -25.88 -3.86 4.51
C ARG A 294 -24.63 -3.33 3.84
N VAL A 295 -23.55 -3.25 4.61
CA VAL A 295 -22.23 -2.92 4.10
C VAL A 295 -21.25 -4.05 4.39
N LYS A 296 -20.42 -4.40 3.40
CA LYS A 296 -19.30 -5.34 3.58
C LYS A 296 -18.01 -4.68 3.14
N ILE A 297 -16.96 -4.83 3.93
CA ILE A 297 -15.71 -4.12 3.70
C ILE A 297 -14.56 -5.12 3.56
N LEU A 298 -14.01 -5.23 2.36
CA LEU A 298 -12.96 -6.15 1.96
C LEU A 298 -11.59 -5.46 2.05
N ALA A 299 -10.67 -6.03 2.82
CA ALA A 299 -9.33 -5.46 2.97
C ALA A 299 -8.31 -6.48 3.49
N ALA A 300 -7.05 -6.05 3.58
CA ALA A 300 -5.95 -6.79 4.18
C ALA A 300 -5.14 -5.90 5.15
N GLY A 301 -4.50 -6.51 6.15
CA GLY A 301 -3.59 -5.84 7.09
C GLY A 301 -4.19 -4.63 7.78
N THR A 302 -3.45 -3.52 7.84
CA THR A 302 -3.90 -2.25 8.44
C THR A 302 -5.22 -1.73 7.83
N SER A 303 -5.48 -1.93 6.53
CA SER A 303 -6.75 -1.53 5.91
C SER A 303 -7.94 -2.38 6.41
N TYR A 304 -7.69 -3.63 6.82
CA TYR A 304 -8.69 -4.47 7.48
C TYR A 304 -8.99 -3.97 8.90
N HIS A 305 -7.99 -3.50 9.65
CA HIS A 305 -8.27 -2.87 10.95
C HIS A 305 -9.10 -1.58 10.79
N ALA A 306 -8.84 -0.78 9.75
CA ALA A 306 -9.67 0.38 9.43
C ALA A 306 -11.11 -0.02 9.09
N ALA A 307 -11.30 -1.11 8.33
CA ALA A 307 -12.62 -1.69 8.05
C ALA A 307 -13.36 -2.11 9.32
N MET A 308 -12.64 -2.69 10.29
CA MET A 308 -13.24 -3.08 11.57
C MET A 308 -13.70 -1.84 12.36
N VAL A 309 -12.90 -0.77 12.43
CA VAL A 309 -13.35 0.51 13.04
C VAL A 309 -14.57 1.05 12.30
N ALA A 310 -14.53 1.08 10.97
CA ALA A 310 -15.64 1.55 10.14
C ALA A 310 -16.94 0.79 10.40
N SER A 311 -16.87 -0.52 10.69
CA SER A 311 -18.06 -1.32 11.02
C SER A 311 -18.78 -0.80 12.28
N TYR A 312 -18.04 -0.49 13.35
CA TYR A 312 -18.61 0.11 14.56
C TYR A 312 -19.25 1.47 14.29
N VAL A 313 -18.60 2.30 13.47
CA VAL A 313 -19.06 3.66 13.17
C VAL A 313 -20.33 3.63 12.32
N LEU A 314 -20.37 2.78 11.29
CA LEU A 314 -21.54 2.63 10.42
C LEU A 314 -22.74 2.02 11.18
N GLU A 315 -22.51 1.06 12.06
CA GLU A 315 -23.59 0.51 12.90
C GLU A 315 -24.09 1.53 13.94
N SER A 316 -23.20 2.36 14.47
CA SER A 316 -23.56 3.36 15.49
C SER A 316 -24.29 4.57 14.91
N ILE A 317 -23.82 5.08 13.76
CA ILE A 317 -24.33 6.32 13.15
C ILE A 317 -25.40 6.02 12.10
N ALA A 318 -25.11 5.14 11.15
CA ALA A 318 -25.99 4.88 10.02
C ALA A 318 -27.02 3.78 10.28
N ARG A 319 -26.84 3.01 11.37
CA ARG A 319 -27.71 1.87 11.75
C ARG A 319 -27.75 0.80 10.65
N ILE A 320 -26.61 0.57 9.98
CA ILE A 320 -26.47 -0.41 8.90
C ILE A 320 -25.56 -1.55 9.36
N PRO A 321 -26.03 -2.82 9.35
CA PRO A 321 -25.20 -3.98 9.60
C PRO A 321 -23.95 -3.95 8.72
N THR A 322 -22.79 -3.96 9.35
CA THR A 322 -21.52 -3.79 8.64
C THR A 322 -20.51 -4.84 9.09
N THR A 323 -19.86 -5.50 8.13
CA THR A 323 -18.84 -6.51 8.44
C THR A 323 -17.55 -6.23 7.69
N ALA A 324 -16.42 -6.23 8.40
CA ALA A 324 -15.10 -6.31 7.80
C ALA A 324 -14.79 -7.77 7.43
N GLU A 325 -14.23 -7.99 6.25
CA GLU A 325 -13.83 -9.31 5.77
C GLU A 325 -12.38 -9.27 5.27
N LEU A 326 -11.58 -10.26 5.68
CA LEU A 326 -10.27 -10.49 5.10
C LEU A 326 -10.43 -10.87 3.63
N ALA A 327 -9.84 -10.09 2.73
CA ALA A 327 -10.01 -10.26 1.30
C ALA A 327 -9.52 -11.62 0.80
N SER A 328 -8.40 -12.10 1.34
CA SER A 328 -7.83 -13.41 1.04
C SER A 328 -8.83 -14.53 1.30
N GLU A 329 -9.50 -14.51 2.46
CA GLU A 329 -10.50 -15.52 2.84
C GLU A 329 -11.78 -15.43 2.00
N LEU A 330 -12.26 -14.20 1.72
CA LEU A 330 -13.49 -14.01 0.94
C LEU A 330 -13.35 -14.61 -0.47
N ARG A 331 -12.20 -14.41 -1.13
CA ARG A 331 -11.97 -14.91 -2.49
C ARG A 331 -12.15 -16.43 -2.59
N TYR A 332 -11.71 -17.19 -1.61
CA TYR A 332 -11.64 -18.65 -1.68
C TYR A 332 -12.86 -19.40 -1.09
N ARG A 333 -13.78 -18.69 -0.43
CA ARG A 333 -14.93 -19.31 0.26
C ARG A 333 -16.25 -19.30 -0.51
N ASN A 334 -16.23 -19.03 -1.82
CA ASN A 334 -17.44 -18.88 -2.65
C ASN A 334 -18.45 -17.87 -2.03
N PRO A 335 -18.15 -16.56 -2.03
CA PRO A 335 -18.85 -15.59 -1.21
C PRO A 335 -20.33 -15.46 -1.57
N ILE A 336 -21.18 -15.31 -0.55
CA ILE A 336 -22.59 -14.98 -0.73
C ILE A 336 -22.68 -13.47 -0.99
N VAL A 337 -23.10 -13.13 -2.21
CA VAL A 337 -23.35 -11.75 -2.61
C VAL A 337 -24.83 -11.43 -2.46
N GLU A 338 -25.15 -10.58 -1.49
CA GLU A 338 -26.52 -10.24 -1.11
C GLU A 338 -27.04 -9.07 -1.93
N ARG A 339 -28.35 -9.07 -2.23
CA ARG A 339 -29.01 -7.93 -2.86
C ARG A 339 -29.06 -6.75 -1.89
N ASN A 340 -29.00 -5.53 -2.43
CA ASN A 340 -29.05 -4.28 -1.65
C ASN A 340 -27.90 -4.16 -0.62
N SER A 341 -26.80 -4.88 -0.85
CA SER A 341 -25.56 -4.74 -0.10
C SER A 341 -24.58 -3.90 -0.88
N LEU A 342 -23.87 -3.01 -0.18
CA LEU A 342 -22.76 -2.25 -0.72
C LEU A 342 -21.45 -2.85 -0.24
N TYR A 343 -20.53 -3.08 -1.17
CA TYR A 343 -19.21 -3.61 -0.86
C TYR A 343 -18.18 -2.49 -0.99
N PHE A 344 -17.19 -2.47 -0.10
CA PHE A 344 -16.02 -1.59 -0.22
C PHE A 344 -14.76 -2.44 -0.36
N ALA A 345 -13.88 -2.06 -1.28
CA ALA A 345 -12.53 -2.60 -1.39
C ALA A 345 -11.55 -1.51 -0.92
N ILE A 346 -10.91 -1.73 0.24
CA ILE A 346 -9.97 -0.75 0.79
C ILE A 346 -8.53 -1.18 0.50
N SER A 347 -7.76 -0.29 -0.10
CA SER A 347 -6.31 -0.48 -0.23
C SER A 347 -5.61 0.86 -0.36
N GLN A 348 -4.59 1.12 0.47
CA GLN A 348 -3.74 2.30 0.32
C GLN A 348 -3.15 2.37 -1.10
N SER A 349 -2.53 1.27 -1.55
CA SER A 349 -1.88 1.21 -2.86
C SER A 349 -2.86 1.09 -4.03
N GLY A 350 -4.04 0.52 -3.79
CA GLY A 350 -4.98 0.14 -4.85
C GLY A 350 -4.50 -1.03 -5.72
N GLU A 351 -3.43 -1.72 -5.32
CA GLU A 351 -2.81 -2.82 -6.07
C GLU A 351 -2.75 -4.14 -5.27
N THR A 352 -3.28 -4.17 -4.04
CA THR A 352 -3.24 -5.37 -3.19
C THR A 352 -3.98 -6.53 -3.86
N ALA A 353 -3.26 -7.60 -4.21
CA ALA A 353 -3.79 -8.68 -5.05
C ALA A 353 -5.04 -9.33 -4.45
N ASP A 354 -4.99 -9.73 -3.17
CA ASP A 354 -6.14 -10.33 -2.48
C ASP A 354 -7.38 -9.44 -2.54
N THR A 355 -7.23 -8.14 -2.24
CA THR A 355 -8.33 -7.17 -2.28
C THR A 355 -8.87 -7.00 -3.69
N LEU A 356 -8.00 -6.89 -4.69
CA LEU A 356 -8.38 -6.74 -6.10
C LEU A 356 -9.18 -7.96 -6.60
N TYR A 357 -8.69 -9.17 -6.33
CA TYR A 357 -9.37 -10.39 -6.79
C TYR A 357 -10.64 -10.67 -6.00
N ALA A 358 -10.69 -10.35 -4.70
CA ALA A 358 -11.91 -10.41 -3.91
C ALA A 358 -12.98 -9.45 -4.46
N MET A 359 -12.60 -8.22 -4.82
CA MET A 359 -13.48 -7.25 -5.49
C MET A 359 -14.03 -7.81 -6.80
N ARG A 360 -13.15 -8.28 -7.69
CA ARG A 360 -13.54 -8.86 -8.99
C ARG A 360 -14.50 -10.04 -8.82
N GLU A 361 -14.30 -10.89 -7.80
CA GLU A 361 -15.19 -12.02 -7.52
C GLU A 361 -16.57 -11.58 -7.03
N VAL A 362 -16.66 -10.56 -6.19
CA VAL A 362 -17.95 -9.96 -5.79
C VAL A 362 -18.67 -9.34 -6.98
N GLN A 363 -17.95 -8.59 -7.82
CA GLN A 363 -18.51 -7.97 -9.04
C GLN A 363 -19.00 -9.04 -10.03
N ARG A 364 -18.23 -10.12 -10.24
CA ARG A 364 -18.63 -11.26 -11.10
C ARG A 364 -19.96 -11.87 -10.66
N LYS A 365 -20.26 -11.85 -9.36
CA LYS A 365 -21.52 -12.33 -8.78
C LYS A 365 -22.63 -11.27 -8.74
N GLY A 366 -22.40 -10.10 -9.33
CA GLY A 366 -23.35 -9.00 -9.44
C GLY A 366 -23.40 -8.07 -8.24
N GLY A 367 -22.41 -8.12 -7.34
CA GLY A 367 -22.28 -7.19 -6.23
C GLY A 367 -21.67 -5.87 -6.69
N ARG A 368 -22.15 -4.75 -6.14
CA ARG A 368 -21.59 -3.42 -6.39
C ARG A 368 -20.46 -3.15 -5.40
N VAL A 369 -19.25 -2.87 -5.89
CA VAL A 369 -18.06 -2.66 -5.08
C VAL A 369 -17.47 -1.28 -5.32
N LEU A 370 -17.28 -0.51 -4.25
CA LEU A 370 -16.66 0.81 -4.28
C LEU A 370 -15.22 0.76 -3.76
N GLY A 371 -14.27 1.41 -4.44
CA GLY A 371 -12.88 1.50 -4.02
C GLY A 371 -12.65 2.61 -2.99
N ILE A 372 -11.89 2.33 -1.92
CA ILE A 372 -11.30 3.38 -1.07
C ILE A 372 -9.79 3.27 -1.19
N CYS A 373 -9.22 4.19 -1.96
CA CYS A 373 -7.82 4.14 -2.38
C CYS A 373 -7.08 5.43 -2.07
N ASN A 374 -5.75 5.38 -1.98
CA ASN A 374 -4.93 6.60 -1.93
C ASN A 374 -4.31 6.94 -3.28
N VAL A 375 -3.90 5.92 -4.04
CA VAL A 375 -3.21 6.08 -5.31
C VAL A 375 -4.21 6.29 -6.44
N VAL A 376 -4.13 7.47 -7.08
CA VAL A 376 -4.93 7.83 -8.26
C VAL A 376 -4.54 6.93 -9.44
N GLY A 377 -5.55 6.43 -10.15
CA GLY A 377 -5.34 5.53 -11.29
C GLY A 377 -4.80 4.15 -10.91
N SER A 378 -4.89 3.75 -9.64
CA SER A 378 -4.61 2.37 -9.25
C SER A 378 -5.66 1.40 -9.79
N THR A 379 -5.31 0.12 -9.89
CA THR A 379 -6.16 -0.92 -10.49
C THR A 379 -7.50 -1.07 -9.78
N ILE A 380 -7.52 -1.11 -8.43
CA ILE A 380 -8.78 -1.13 -7.67
C ILE A 380 -9.64 0.11 -7.97
N ALA A 381 -9.02 1.31 -8.03
CA ALA A 381 -9.76 2.54 -8.29
C ALA A 381 -10.38 2.57 -9.69
N ARG A 382 -9.69 2.04 -10.72
CA ARG A 382 -10.21 1.97 -12.09
C ARG A 382 -11.30 0.92 -12.27
N GLU A 383 -11.18 -0.24 -11.62
CA GLU A 383 -12.08 -1.37 -11.84
C GLU A 383 -13.29 -1.39 -10.89
N SER A 384 -13.26 -0.61 -9.81
CA SER A 384 -14.42 -0.43 -8.92
C SER A 384 -15.58 0.31 -9.60
N ASP A 385 -16.81 0.09 -9.13
CA ASP A 385 -18.02 0.74 -9.68
C ASP A 385 -18.12 2.24 -9.33
N GLY A 386 -17.21 2.71 -8.49
CA GLY A 386 -17.09 4.05 -7.94
C GLY A 386 -16.17 4.01 -6.74
N GLY A 387 -15.89 5.13 -6.09
CA GLY A 387 -14.99 5.13 -4.96
C GLY A 387 -14.64 6.49 -4.39
N VAL A 388 -13.70 6.47 -3.46
CA VAL A 388 -13.19 7.66 -2.77
C VAL A 388 -11.68 7.58 -2.71
N TYR A 389 -11.03 8.66 -3.14
CA TYR A 389 -9.61 8.87 -2.87
C TYR A 389 -9.42 9.46 -1.48
N ILE A 390 -8.60 8.86 -0.62
CA ILE A 390 -8.42 9.34 0.75
C ILE A 390 -7.52 10.59 0.84
N HIS A 391 -6.79 10.93 -0.23
CA HIS A 391 -5.91 12.10 -0.34
C HIS A 391 -4.93 12.26 0.83
N SER A 392 -4.40 11.14 1.34
CA SER A 392 -3.41 11.17 2.43
C SER A 392 -2.03 11.66 1.95
N GLY A 393 -1.85 11.86 0.65
CA GLY A 393 -0.56 12.09 0.01
C GLY A 393 0.22 10.77 -0.13
N PRO A 394 1.35 10.76 -0.83
CA PRO A 394 2.15 9.56 -1.01
C PRO A 394 2.64 9.02 0.35
N GLU A 395 2.61 7.70 0.52
CA GLU A 395 3.05 7.01 1.74
C GLU A 395 4.13 6.00 1.34
N ILE A 396 5.36 6.25 1.79
CA ILE A 396 6.59 5.57 1.39
C ILE A 396 6.98 4.50 2.41
N ALA A 397 6.83 4.76 3.71
CA ALA A 397 7.19 3.78 4.74
C ALA A 397 6.33 2.53 4.59
N VAL A 398 6.93 1.34 4.69
CA VAL A 398 6.20 0.07 4.52
C VAL A 398 5.01 -0.03 5.48
N ALA A 399 5.21 0.30 6.76
CA ALA A 399 4.14 0.35 7.75
C ALA A 399 3.18 1.53 7.47
N SER A 400 1.92 1.22 7.15
CA SER A 400 0.86 2.22 6.95
C SER A 400 0.61 3.05 8.22
N THR A 401 0.47 4.37 8.07
CA THR A 401 0.21 5.31 9.16
C THR A 401 -0.91 6.29 8.79
N LYS A 402 -0.61 7.36 8.04
CA LYS A 402 -1.59 8.36 7.60
C LYS A 402 -2.66 7.82 6.66
N ALA A 403 -2.37 6.74 5.93
CA ALA A 403 -3.40 6.05 5.15
C ALA A 403 -4.47 5.42 6.05
N PHE A 404 -4.12 4.88 7.22
CA PHE A 404 -5.09 4.32 8.16
C PHE A 404 -6.06 5.39 8.67
N THR A 405 -5.54 6.50 9.18
CA THR A 405 -6.39 7.60 9.68
C THR A 405 -7.20 8.25 8.56
N SER A 406 -6.66 8.39 7.35
CA SER A 406 -7.43 8.92 6.22
C SER A 406 -8.51 7.96 5.72
N GLN A 407 -8.29 6.63 5.81
CA GLN A 407 -9.33 5.62 5.57
C GLN A 407 -10.46 5.74 6.60
N LEU A 408 -10.13 5.93 7.88
CA LEU A 408 -11.15 6.20 8.90
C LEU A 408 -11.95 7.46 8.52
N THR A 409 -11.30 8.56 8.18
CA THR A 409 -11.98 9.81 7.78
C THR A 409 -12.99 9.57 6.64
N ALA A 410 -12.62 8.82 5.60
CA ALA A 410 -13.52 8.49 4.51
C ALA A 410 -14.78 7.73 4.97
N PHE A 411 -14.63 6.76 5.88
CA PHE A 411 -15.78 6.03 6.44
C PHE A 411 -16.61 6.85 7.42
N TYR A 412 -16.00 7.79 8.15
CA TYR A 412 -16.73 8.68 9.05
C TYR A 412 -17.62 9.63 8.24
N LEU A 413 -17.11 10.17 7.13
CA LEU A 413 -17.91 10.94 6.17
C LEU A 413 -19.01 10.09 5.53
N PHE A 414 -18.71 8.85 5.12
CA PHE A 414 -19.72 7.94 4.57
C PHE A 414 -20.81 7.60 5.60
N ALA A 415 -20.43 7.34 6.86
CA ALA A 415 -21.36 7.08 7.95
C ALA A 415 -22.24 8.31 8.25
N LEU A 416 -21.68 9.52 8.20
CA LEU A 416 -22.44 10.76 8.34
C LEU A 416 -23.46 10.95 7.20
N ILE A 417 -23.06 10.70 5.94
CA ILE A 417 -23.96 10.74 4.78
C ILE A 417 -25.14 9.80 5.00
N MET A 418 -24.85 8.52 5.26
CA MET A 418 -25.87 7.48 5.45
C MET A 418 -26.73 7.73 6.69
N GLY A 419 -26.14 8.23 7.78
CA GLY A 419 -26.84 8.58 9.00
C GLY A 419 -27.82 9.73 8.80
N ARG A 420 -27.41 10.80 8.12
CA ARG A 420 -28.27 11.99 7.85
C ARG A 420 -29.41 11.69 6.89
N MET A 421 -29.28 10.66 6.06
CA MET A 421 -30.37 10.13 5.24
C MET A 421 -31.34 9.23 6.02
N ARG A 422 -31.02 8.93 7.29
CA ARG A 422 -31.78 8.01 8.15
C ARG A 422 -32.13 8.68 9.47
N ASP A 423 -31.47 8.28 10.55
CA ASP A 423 -31.89 8.58 11.93
C ASP A 423 -31.12 9.75 12.56
N VAL A 424 -30.03 10.22 11.93
CA VAL A 424 -29.19 11.30 12.48
C VAL A 424 -29.84 12.65 12.19
N SER A 425 -30.15 13.42 13.23
CA SER A 425 -30.69 14.77 13.10
C SER A 425 -29.64 15.79 12.61
N PHE A 426 -30.08 17.00 12.26
CA PHE A 426 -29.15 18.08 11.89
C PHE A 426 -28.18 18.40 13.03
N GLU A 427 -28.67 18.52 14.27
CA GLU A 427 -27.85 18.83 15.45
C GLU A 427 -26.82 17.74 15.74
N GLN A 428 -27.23 16.46 15.62
CA GLN A 428 -26.31 15.34 15.79
C GLN A 428 -25.24 15.32 14.69
N GLY A 429 -25.64 15.60 13.44
CA GLY A 429 -24.70 15.73 12.33
C GLY A 429 -23.71 16.88 12.52
N ALA A 430 -24.18 18.04 12.97
CA ALA A 430 -23.36 19.23 13.15
C ALA A 430 -22.32 19.01 14.25
N ARG A 431 -22.74 18.38 15.36
CA ARG A 431 -21.84 17.96 16.43
C ARG A 431 -20.83 16.93 15.95
N PHE A 432 -21.23 15.96 15.15
CA PHE A 432 -20.29 14.96 14.59
C PHE A 432 -19.24 15.62 13.70
N VAL A 433 -19.65 16.58 12.86
CA VAL A 433 -18.74 17.38 12.03
C VAL A 433 -17.74 18.14 12.89
N GLU A 434 -18.20 18.89 13.89
CA GLU A 434 -17.34 19.63 14.82
C GLU A 434 -16.34 18.71 15.53
N GLU A 435 -16.81 17.55 16.00
CA GLU A 435 -15.97 16.56 16.66
C GLU A 435 -14.90 15.99 15.73
N LEU A 436 -15.25 15.66 14.48
CA LEU A 436 -14.32 15.17 13.45
C LEU A 436 -13.29 16.25 13.05
N GLU A 437 -13.73 17.49 12.87
CA GLU A 437 -12.87 18.62 12.52
C GLU A 437 -11.91 19.01 13.65
N SER A 438 -12.25 18.69 14.91
CA SER A 438 -11.35 18.87 16.05
C SER A 438 -10.22 17.83 16.15
N VAL A 439 -10.30 16.72 15.40
CA VAL A 439 -9.33 15.61 15.51
C VAL A 439 -7.91 16.04 15.13
N PRO A 440 -7.65 16.76 14.02
CA PRO A 440 -6.31 17.20 13.66
C PRO A 440 -5.60 17.99 14.76
N GLU A 441 -6.27 18.97 15.38
CA GLU A 441 -5.67 19.80 16.44
C GLU A 441 -5.32 18.97 17.69
N LYS A 442 -6.16 17.97 18.02
CA LYS A 442 -5.89 17.04 19.12
C LYS A 442 -4.70 16.13 18.82
N ILE A 443 -4.51 15.71 17.57
CA ILE A 443 -3.33 14.96 17.14
C ILE A 443 -2.09 15.85 17.20
N GLU A 444 -2.15 17.10 16.76
CA GLU A 444 -1.04 18.06 16.87
C GLU A 444 -0.59 18.23 18.33
N ARG A 445 -1.54 18.28 19.27
CA ARG A 445 -1.22 18.31 20.70
C ARG A 445 -0.49 17.06 21.20
N ILE A 446 -0.83 15.88 20.67
CA ILE A 446 -0.10 14.62 20.96
C ILE A 446 1.32 14.69 20.39
N LEU A 447 1.46 15.18 19.15
CA LEU A 447 2.74 15.26 18.44
C LEU A 447 3.68 16.35 18.98
N ALA A 448 3.13 17.35 19.68
CA ALA A 448 3.91 18.47 20.24
C ALA A 448 4.90 18.03 21.34
N ASP A 449 4.60 16.95 22.07
CA ASP A 449 5.52 16.36 23.05
C ASP A 449 5.46 14.83 23.02
N THR A 450 6.43 14.23 22.34
CA THR A 450 6.56 12.77 22.22
C THR A 450 7.55 12.17 23.24
N THR A 451 8.12 12.99 24.13
CA THR A 451 9.21 12.59 25.05
C THR A 451 8.82 11.38 25.90
N ARG A 452 7.61 11.41 26.47
CA ARG A 452 7.11 10.32 27.31
C ARG A 452 6.94 9.00 26.52
N ILE A 453 6.52 9.09 25.25
CA ILE A 453 6.36 7.93 24.37
C ILE A 453 7.74 7.33 24.07
N GLN A 454 8.73 8.18 23.76
CA GLN A 454 10.11 7.75 23.54
C GLN A 454 10.72 7.08 24.77
N ASP A 455 10.51 7.63 25.96
CA ASP A 455 11.02 7.05 27.22
C ASP A 455 10.37 5.71 27.56
N LEU A 456 9.08 5.54 27.26
CA LEU A 456 8.43 4.24 27.39
C LEU A 456 8.99 3.26 26.37
N ALA A 457 9.09 3.65 25.11
CA ALA A 457 9.63 2.80 24.07
C ALA A 457 11.03 2.27 24.42
N ARG A 458 11.93 3.13 24.93
CA ARG A 458 13.24 2.75 25.48
C ARG A 458 13.16 1.66 26.55
N ARG A 459 12.24 1.81 27.50
CA ARG A 459 12.10 0.86 28.62
C ARG A 459 11.53 -0.49 28.17
N TYR A 460 10.63 -0.47 27.19
CA TYR A 460 9.88 -1.65 26.78
C TYR A 460 10.42 -2.33 25.51
N ALA A 461 11.32 -1.70 24.75
CA ALA A 461 11.97 -2.29 23.56
C ALA A 461 12.79 -3.55 23.84
N ARG A 462 13.15 -3.79 25.11
CA ARG A 462 13.90 -4.98 25.55
C ARG A 462 13.07 -6.26 25.61
N TYR A 463 11.74 -6.16 25.66
CA TYR A 463 10.88 -7.34 25.77
C TYR A 463 10.64 -7.96 24.39
N ASP A 464 10.58 -9.28 24.35
CA ASP A 464 10.31 -10.01 23.10
C ASP A 464 8.82 -10.24 22.83
N ASN A 465 7.97 -10.11 23.84
CA ASN A 465 6.53 -10.30 23.73
C ASN A 465 5.77 -9.09 24.31
N MET A 466 4.66 -8.72 23.71
CA MET A 466 3.82 -7.64 24.22
C MET A 466 2.35 -7.82 23.82
N LEU A 467 1.42 -7.59 24.74
CA LEU A 467 -0.01 -7.63 24.44
C LEU A 467 -0.58 -6.22 24.30
N PHE A 468 -1.51 -6.04 23.36
CA PHE A 468 -2.28 -4.81 23.18
C PHE A 468 -3.76 -5.12 23.42
N LEU A 469 -4.41 -4.35 24.29
CA LEU A 469 -5.75 -4.65 24.78
C LEU A 469 -6.66 -3.44 24.59
N GLY A 470 -7.68 -3.60 23.77
CA GLY A 470 -8.71 -2.59 23.51
C GLY A 470 -10.10 -3.20 23.59
N ARG A 471 -11.14 -2.37 23.63
CA ARG A 471 -12.53 -2.85 23.68
C ARG A 471 -13.44 -1.97 22.81
N GLY A 472 -14.51 -2.57 22.29
CA GLY A 472 -15.46 -1.87 21.41
C GLY A 472 -14.74 -1.35 20.17
N ILE A 473 -15.02 -0.09 19.80
CA ILE A 473 -14.40 0.57 18.65
C ILE A 473 -12.86 0.66 18.73
N ASN A 474 -12.28 0.52 19.92
CA ASN A 474 -10.83 0.53 20.13
C ASN A 474 -10.19 -0.88 20.15
N TYR A 475 -10.97 -1.97 20.02
CA TYR A 475 -10.38 -3.30 19.82
C TYR A 475 -9.58 -3.38 18.49
N PRO A 476 -10.10 -2.90 17.35
CA PRO A 476 -9.32 -2.82 16.12
C PRO A 476 -8.05 -1.95 16.24
N VAL A 477 -8.08 -0.91 17.09
CA VAL A 477 -6.91 -0.06 17.36
C VAL A 477 -5.83 -0.85 18.10
N ALA A 478 -6.21 -1.74 19.03
CA ALA A 478 -5.26 -2.63 19.68
C ALA A 478 -4.64 -3.64 18.69
N LEU A 479 -5.42 -4.15 17.74
CA LEU A 479 -4.89 -5.00 16.65
C LEU A 479 -3.90 -4.22 15.77
N GLU A 480 -4.23 -2.98 15.42
CA GLU A 480 -3.36 -2.10 14.63
C GLU A 480 -2.06 -1.77 15.37
N ALA A 481 -2.14 -1.40 16.64
CA ALA A 481 -0.99 -1.12 17.48
C ALA A 481 -0.03 -2.33 17.58
N ALA A 482 -0.59 -3.53 17.78
CA ALA A 482 0.18 -4.77 17.78
C ALA A 482 0.82 -5.04 16.40
N LEU A 483 0.08 -4.83 15.31
CA LEU A 483 0.60 -4.99 13.96
C LEU A 483 1.78 -4.05 13.71
N LYS A 484 1.66 -2.75 14.04
CA LYS A 484 2.76 -1.79 13.89
C LYS A 484 3.99 -2.21 14.67
N LEU A 485 3.84 -2.55 15.96
CA LEU A 485 4.99 -2.94 16.78
C LEU A 485 5.68 -4.18 16.18
N LYS A 486 4.90 -5.17 15.75
CA LYS A 486 5.42 -6.40 15.13
C LYS A 486 6.15 -6.13 13.81
N GLU A 487 5.58 -5.30 12.95
CA GLU A 487 6.13 -4.98 11.62
C GLU A 487 7.50 -4.31 11.72
N VAL A 488 7.64 -3.29 12.58
CA VAL A 488 8.85 -2.44 12.54
C VAL A 488 9.90 -2.82 13.59
N SER A 489 9.49 -3.40 14.72
CA SER A 489 10.42 -3.73 15.82
C SER A 489 10.70 -5.23 15.96
N TYR A 490 9.92 -6.09 15.30
CA TYR A 490 9.97 -7.56 15.43
C TYR A 490 9.70 -8.08 16.86
N ILE A 491 9.15 -7.26 17.75
CA ILE A 491 8.58 -7.74 19.02
C ILE A 491 7.34 -8.56 18.68
N HIS A 492 7.20 -9.72 19.30
CA HIS A 492 6.00 -10.53 19.15
C HIS A 492 4.82 -9.86 19.85
N ALA A 493 4.13 -9.01 19.09
CA ALA A 493 3.01 -8.24 19.57
C ALA A 493 1.67 -8.86 19.15
N GLU A 494 0.73 -8.97 20.09
CA GLU A 494 -0.60 -9.52 19.83
C GLU A 494 -1.71 -8.61 20.36
N GLY A 495 -2.70 -8.33 19.51
CA GLY A 495 -3.85 -7.50 19.87
C GLY A 495 -5.05 -8.36 20.26
N TYR A 496 -5.68 -8.03 21.38
CA TYR A 496 -6.84 -8.73 21.90
C TYR A 496 -7.96 -7.77 22.31
N SER A 497 -9.19 -8.28 22.27
CA SER A 497 -10.26 -7.65 23.04
C SER A 497 -9.91 -7.79 24.51
N ALA A 498 -9.91 -6.69 25.26
CA ALA A 498 -9.65 -6.70 26.70
C ALA A 498 -10.59 -7.66 27.45
N ALA A 499 -11.81 -7.86 26.94
CA ALA A 499 -12.79 -8.78 27.50
C ALA A 499 -12.38 -10.26 27.38
N GLU A 500 -11.61 -10.61 26.33
CA GLU A 500 -11.25 -11.99 26.01
C GLU A 500 -10.00 -12.48 26.73
N ILE A 501 -9.29 -11.60 27.45
CA ILE A 501 -8.02 -11.97 28.09
C ILE A 501 -8.16 -13.21 28.98
N LYS A 502 -9.26 -13.34 29.72
CA LYS A 502 -9.53 -14.47 30.62
C LYS A 502 -9.84 -15.78 29.92
N HIS A 503 -10.16 -15.76 28.63
CA HIS A 503 -10.58 -16.93 27.87
C HIS A 503 -9.41 -17.68 27.22
N GLY A 504 -8.21 -17.56 27.80
CA GLY A 504 -6.99 -18.22 27.34
C GLY A 504 -5.74 -17.33 27.42
N PRO A 505 -5.74 -16.14 26.77
CA PRO A 505 -4.54 -15.30 26.62
C PRO A 505 -3.89 -14.88 27.94
N ILE A 506 -4.65 -14.80 29.03
CA ILE A 506 -4.16 -14.45 30.37
C ILE A 506 -3.07 -15.41 30.89
N ALA A 507 -2.98 -16.63 30.33
CA ALA A 507 -1.93 -17.58 30.66
C ALA A 507 -0.52 -17.11 30.24
N LEU A 508 -0.43 -16.16 29.30
CA LEU A 508 0.83 -15.56 28.87
C LEU A 508 1.32 -14.44 29.81
N ILE A 509 0.46 -13.94 30.69
CA ILE A 509 0.79 -12.81 31.56
C ILE A 509 1.86 -13.19 32.59
N ASN A 510 2.97 -12.47 32.56
CA ASN A 510 4.06 -12.53 33.52
C ASN A 510 4.86 -11.21 33.46
N GLU A 511 5.94 -11.10 34.24
CA GLU A 511 6.78 -9.90 34.31
C GLU A 511 7.52 -9.55 33.00
N GLU A 512 7.69 -10.54 32.12
CA GLU A 512 8.38 -10.44 30.81
C GLU A 512 7.42 -10.22 29.63
N THR A 513 6.10 -10.19 29.89
CA THR A 513 5.07 -9.99 28.88
C THR A 513 4.23 -8.75 29.22
N PRO A 514 4.75 -7.54 28.97
CA PRO A 514 4.00 -6.31 29.19
C PRO A 514 2.71 -6.24 28.38
N SER A 515 1.71 -5.55 28.92
CA SER A 515 0.42 -5.33 28.29
C SER A 515 0.14 -3.83 28.19
N LEU A 516 -0.11 -3.31 26.98
CA LEU A 516 -0.61 -1.95 26.75
C LEU A 516 -2.12 -1.98 26.61
N PHE A 517 -2.81 -1.28 27.51
CA PHE A 517 -4.26 -1.11 27.49
C PHE A 517 -4.63 0.23 26.88
N ILE A 518 -5.58 0.21 25.94
CA ILE A 518 -6.23 1.40 25.40
C ILE A 518 -7.48 1.65 26.24
N VAL A 519 -7.48 2.78 26.96
CA VAL A 519 -8.49 3.13 27.98
C VAL A 519 -9.14 4.48 27.62
N PRO A 520 -10.11 4.49 26.69
CA PRO A 520 -10.86 5.70 26.35
C PRO A 520 -11.80 6.14 27.49
N ASP A 521 -12.26 7.39 27.45
CA ASP A 521 -13.37 7.88 28.28
C ASP A 521 -14.70 7.54 27.59
N ASP A 522 -15.08 6.25 27.65
CA ASP A 522 -16.30 5.72 27.06
C ASP A 522 -17.12 4.86 28.05
N GLY A 523 -18.30 4.43 27.62
CA GLY A 523 -19.17 3.54 28.41
C GLY A 523 -18.56 2.18 28.81
N LEU A 524 -17.42 1.77 28.25
CA LEU A 524 -16.72 0.51 28.52
C LEU A 524 -15.48 0.67 29.40
N ARG A 525 -15.04 1.91 29.69
CA ARG A 525 -13.86 2.25 30.52
C ARG A 525 -13.74 1.41 31.79
N SER A 526 -14.80 1.38 32.60
CA SER A 526 -14.82 0.64 33.88
C SER A 526 -14.56 -0.87 33.72
N LYS A 527 -14.94 -1.45 32.57
CA LYS A 527 -14.68 -2.85 32.27
C LYS A 527 -13.22 -3.08 31.88
N VAL A 528 -12.63 -2.17 31.10
CA VAL A 528 -11.20 -2.22 30.74
C VAL A 528 -10.32 -2.12 31.99
N ILE A 529 -10.67 -1.22 32.93
CA ILE A 529 -9.97 -1.09 34.22
C ILE A 529 -10.01 -2.40 35.03
N ASN A 530 -11.12 -3.13 35.02
CA ASN A 530 -11.16 -4.44 35.69
C ASN A 530 -10.21 -5.44 35.01
N ASN A 531 -10.12 -5.43 33.68
CA ASN A 531 -9.16 -6.27 32.96
C ASN A 531 -7.70 -5.88 33.25
N MET A 532 -7.39 -4.59 33.44
CA MET A 532 -6.07 -4.14 33.90
C MET A 532 -5.73 -4.70 35.28
N LYS A 533 -6.66 -4.61 36.24
CA LYS A 533 -6.49 -5.17 37.60
C LYS A 533 -6.24 -6.68 37.56
N GLU A 534 -6.85 -7.39 36.62
CA GLU A 534 -6.65 -8.84 36.43
C GLU A 534 -5.25 -9.19 35.93
N VAL A 535 -4.65 -8.35 35.06
CA VAL A 535 -3.25 -8.48 34.64
C VAL A 535 -2.31 -8.17 35.80
N LYS A 536 -2.56 -7.08 36.54
CA LYS A 536 -1.77 -6.71 37.73
C LYS A 536 -1.78 -7.81 38.80
N ALA A 537 -2.93 -8.46 39.02
CA ALA A 537 -3.06 -9.57 39.96
C ALA A 537 -2.19 -10.80 39.59
N ARG A 538 -1.66 -10.86 38.37
CA ARG A 538 -0.78 -11.91 37.86
C ARG A 538 0.63 -11.41 37.58
N GLN A 539 1.02 -10.30 38.22
CA GLN A 539 2.34 -9.68 38.12
C GLN A 539 2.70 -9.21 36.68
N GLY A 540 1.70 -9.07 35.80
CA GLY A 540 1.90 -8.48 34.49
C GLY A 540 2.16 -6.97 34.59
N ARG A 541 3.10 -6.49 33.77
CA ARG A 541 3.34 -5.04 33.62
C ARG A 541 2.25 -4.42 32.76
N VAL A 542 1.68 -3.31 33.23
CA VAL A 542 0.58 -2.61 32.56
C VAL A 542 1.03 -1.22 32.15
N ILE A 543 1.05 -0.97 30.84
CA ILE A 543 1.07 0.37 30.26
C ILE A 543 -0.39 0.75 29.96
N ALA A 544 -0.83 1.94 30.32
CA ALA A 544 -2.16 2.43 29.96
C ALA A 544 -2.05 3.66 29.05
N LEU A 545 -2.70 3.59 27.88
CA LEU A 545 -2.98 4.74 27.03
C LEU A 545 -4.38 5.24 27.38
N ALA A 546 -4.44 6.34 28.14
CA ALA A 546 -5.65 6.85 28.75
C ALA A 546 -5.97 8.29 28.32
N VAL A 547 -7.06 8.83 28.82
CA VAL A 547 -7.44 10.24 28.59
C VAL A 547 -6.80 11.12 29.67
N GLU A 548 -6.35 12.31 29.29
CA GLU A 548 -5.77 13.29 30.21
C GLU A 548 -6.62 13.49 31.48
N GLY A 549 -5.96 13.44 32.64
CA GLY A 549 -6.61 13.62 33.95
C GLY A 549 -7.19 12.34 34.56
N ASP A 550 -6.98 11.17 33.96
CA ASP A 550 -7.47 9.89 34.49
C ASP A 550 -6.61 9.36 35.65
N GLN A 551 -6.89 9.86 36.86
CA GLN A 551 -6.19 9.48 38.09
C GLN A 551 -6.43 8.03 38.51
N GLU A 552 -7.57 7.44 38.17
CA GLU A 552 -7.89 6.04 38.53
C GLU A 552 -7.01 5.08 37.71
N VAL A 553 -6.87 5.34 36.41
CA VAL A 553 -5.99 4.55 35.54
C VAL A 553 -4.53 4.70 35.95
N GLU A 554 -4.09 5.92 36.25
CA GLU A 554 -2.73 6.20 36.70
C GLU A 554 -2.37 5.49 38.01
N ALA A 555 -3.32 5.35 38.94
CA ALA A 555 -3.11 4.62 40.19
C ALA A 555 -2.96 3.10 40.00
N ILE A 556 -3.37 2.54 38.85
CA ILE A 556 -3.37 1.09 38.59
C ILE A 556 -2.21 0.68 37.67
N ALA A 557 -1.94 1.47 36.65
CA ALA A 557 -0.92 1.19 35.64
C ALA A 557 0.50 1.36 36.22
N ASP A 558 1.46 0.60 35.69
CA ASP A 558 2.88 0.84 35.98
C ASP A 558 3.38 2.08 35.24
N ASP A 559 2.80 2.34 34.06
CA ASP A 559 3.13 3.45 33.19
C ASP A 559 1.91 3.97 32.45
N THR A 560 1.84 5.28 32.26
CA THR A 560 0.75 5.94 31.56
C THR A 560 1.24 6.79 30.37
N LEU A 561 0.40 6.78 29.32
CA LEU A 561 0.36 7.74 28.22
C LEU A 561 -1.01 8.39 28.21
N PHE A 562 -1.08 9.65 27.81
CA PHE A 562 -2.33 10.39 27.78
C PHE A 562 -2.61 10.94 26.38
N VAL A 563 -3.90 10.97 26.01
CA VAL A 563 -4.42 11.68 24.85
C VAL A 563 -5.46 12.72 25.29
N PRO A 564 -5.66 13.80 24.50
CA PRO A 564 -6.71 14.77 24.78
C PRO A 564 -8.11 14.14 24.85
N ARG A 565 -9.00 14.75 25.64
CA ARG A 565 -10.41 14.36 25.70
C ARG A 565 -11.09 14.53 24.34
N SER A 566 -11.94 13.56 23.97
CA SER A 566 -12.72 13.60 22.74
C SER A 566 -14.03 12.83 22.90
N SER A 567 -14.87 12.83 21.88
CA SER A 567 -16.04 11.94 21.86
C SER A 567 -15.65 10.49 21.60
N GLU A 568 -16.49 9.57 22.04
CA GLU A 568 -16.22 8.12 22.01
C GLU A 568 -15.81 7.63 20.62
N LEU A 569 -16.50 8.13 19.58
CA LEU A 569 -16.24 7.76 18.19
C LEU A 569 -14.93 8.32 17.64
N MET A 570 -14.33 9.34 18.25
CA MET A 570 -13.08 9.94 17.75
C MET A 570 -11.83 9.33 18.38
N TYR A 571 -11.96 8.53 19.45
CA TYR A 571 -10.80 7.89 20.08
C TYR A 571 -9.96 7.01 19.14
N PRO A 572 -10.49 6.30 18.13
CA PRO A 572 -9.66 5.55 17.21
C PRO A 572 -8.57 6.38 16.54
N PHE A 573 -8.84 7.64 16.20
CA PHE A 573 -7.81 8.53 15.66
C PHE A 573 -6.74 8.86 16.70
N LEU A 574 -7.17 9.29 17.89
CA LEU A 574 -6.26 9.78 18.93
C LEU A 574 -5.42 8.68 19.56
N MET A 575 -6.01 7.49 19.76
CA MET A 575 -5.34 6.35 20.40
C MET A 575 -4.33 5.68 19.46
N THR A 576 -4.53 5.77 18.15
CA THR A 576 -3.61 5.16 17.17
C THR A 576 -2.25 5.87 17.14
N VAL A 577 -2.22 7.21 17.19
CA VAL A 577 -0.99 8.00 17.01
C VAL A 577 0.09 7.68 18.05
N PRO A 578 -0.18 7.66 19.38
CA PRO A 578 0.82 7.28 20.37
C PRO A 578 1.33 5.86 20.19
N THR A 579 0.48 4.92 19.75
CA THR A 579 0.90 3.53 19.52
C THR A 579 1.79 3.38 18.29
N GLN A 580 1.57 4.17 17.24
CA GLN A 580 2.46 4.23 16.08
C GLN A 580 3.84 4.81 16.47
N LEU A 581 3.86 5.89 17.25
CA LEU A 581 5.11 6.47 17.77
C LEU A 581 5.84 5.50 18.71
N PHE A 582 5.11 4.80 19.58
CA PHE A 582 5.67 3.77 20.45
C PHE A 582 6.34 2.67 19.64
N ALA A 583 5.67 2.16 18.59
CA ALA A 583 6.24 1.17 17.68
C ALA A 583 7.49 1.68 16.95
N TYR A 584 7.44 2.92 16.42
CA TYR A 584 8.57 3.58 15.79
C TYR A 584 9.77 3.66 16.73
N TYR A 585 9.61 4.23 17.93
CA TYR A 585 10.70 4.37 18.87
C TYR A 585 11.22 3.02 19.38
N CYS A 586 10.36 2.01 19.59
CA CYS A 586 10.83 0.66 19.95
C CYS A 586 11.72 0.06 18.85
N ALA A 587 11.36 0.27 17.58
CA ALA A 587 12.17 -0.18 16.46
C ALA A 587 13.51 0.55 16.37
N ILE A 588 13.55 1.87 16.64
CA ILE A 588 14.81 2.62 16.73
C ILE A 588 15.71 2.07 17.83
N GLU A 589 15.16 1.81 19.02
CA GLU A 589 15.91 1.27 20.16
C GLU A 589 16.42 -0.15 19.90
N ARG A 590 15.74 -0.94 19.07
CA ARG A 590 16.21 -2.26 18.59
C ARG A 590 17.12 -2.18 17.37
N GLY A 591 17.47 -0.99 16.88
CA GLY A 591 18.30 -0.80 15.69
C GLY A 591 17.67 -1.36 14.40
N CYS A 592 16.34 -1.42 14.33
CA CYS A 592 15.61 -1.93 13.18
C CYS A 592 15.45 -0.86 12.09
N ASN A 593 15.33 -1.31 10.83
CA ASN A 593 15.01 -0.42 9.71
C ASN A 593 13.49 -0.21 9.64
N VAL A 594 13.02 0.94 10.12
CA VAL A 594 11.59 1.28 10.21
C VAL A 594 10.93 1.55 8.87
N ASP A 595 11.66 2.11 7.90
CA ASP A 595 11.11 2.45 6.58
C ASP A 595 11.01 1.21 5.68
N GLN A 596 11.94 0.26 5.84
CA GLN A 596 12.00 -1.01 5.09
C GLN A 596 12.26 -2.20 6.04
N PRO A 597 11.24 -2.65 6.79
CA PRO A 597 11.38 -3.81 7.67
C PRO A 597 11.63 -5.09 6.88
N ARG A 598 12.39 -6.02 7.44
CA ARG A 598 12.73 -7.29 6.79
C ARG A 598 11.48 -8.08 6.41
N ASN A 599 11.55 -8.80 5.29
CA ASN A 599 10.48 -9.69 4.79
C ASN A 599 9.15 -9.01 4.43
N LEU A 600 9.08 -7.67 4.45
CA LEU A 600 7.89 -6.91 4.05
C LEU A 600 8.15 -6.04 2.83
N ALA A 601 7.10 -5.79 2.06
CA ALA A 601 7.06 -4.79 1.00
C ALA A 601 5.85 -3.88 1.23
N LYS A 602 5.92 -2.63 0.73
CA LYS A 602 4.84 -1.64 0.92
C LYS A 602 3.47 -2.11 0.41
N SER A 603 3.46 -2.89 -0.66
CA SER A 603 2.26 -3.47 -1.23
C SER A 603 2.54 -4.90 -1.70
N VAL A 604 1.55 -5.77 -1.50
CA VAL A 604 1.56 -7.19 -1.89
C VAL A 604 0.71 -7.33 -3.15
N THR A 605 1.35 -7.39 -4.30
CA THR A 605 0.70 -7.40 -5.64
C THR A 605 0.78 -8.76 -6.33
N VAL A 606 1.33 -9.75 -5.64
CA VAL A 606 1.44 -11.13 -6.10
C VAL A 606 0.95 -12.03 -4.97
N GLU A 607 0.43 -13.20 -5.33
CA GLU A 607 0.10 -14.26 -4.37
C GLU A 607 1.33 -15.10 -4.01
#